data_AF-A0A938UUJ0-F1
#
_entry.id   AF-A0A938UUJ0-F1
#
_cell.length_a   1.000
_cell.length_b   1.000
_cell.length_c   1.000
_cell.angle_alpha   90.00
_cell.angle_beta   90.00
_cell.angle_gamma   90.00
#
_symmetry.space_group_name_H-M   'P 1'
#
loop_
_entity.id
_entity.type
_entity.pdbx_description
1 polymer ?
#
loop_
_entity_poly.entity_id
_entity_poly.type
_entity_poly.pdbx_seq_one_letter_code
_entity_poly.pdbx_strand_id
1 'polypeptide(L)'
;TAAVLKLASTVGVTVGQPLAVVSDGETHVITPVRIDGDYVTLAATLPSVPDTGATVKGLRMTATVTAVGVAELGAGLQLEWRYNNATAAGYATQEVAVVRWLWQQPITAAEIAELLGVVYQTTRSPDFCEGISERVSNKIRAAIEQTGRRPYLYASPSAFAEVAQIGARWVLAESNIGLVGDLPALVREYRFAFNDELTKAVAGLRGYDATAEGRLDQPKRSVISIPTSR
;
A
#
# COMPACT_ATOMS: atom_id res chain seq x y z
N THR A 1 -31.25 24.54 3.98
CA THR A 1 -29.83 24.39 3.61
C THR A 1 -28.94 24.58 4.83
N ALA A 2 -27.81 23.87 4.93
CA ALA A 2 -26.87 23.98 6.05
C ALA A 2 -25.42 24.06 5.57
N ALA A 3 -24.67 25.09 6.00
CA ALA A 3 -23.25 25.24 5.72
C ALA A 3 -22.35 24.78 6.89
N VAL A 4 -22.95 24.59 8.05
CA VAL A 4 -22.29 24.12 9.27
C VAL A 4 -23.12 22.98 9.86
N LEU A 5 -22.45 21.89 10.20
CA LEU A 5 -23.04 20.75 10.91
C LEU A 5 -22.52 20.73 12.35
N LYS A 6 -23.42 20.49 13.30
CA LYS A 6 -23.04 20.13 14.66
C LYS A 6 -23.05 18.61 14.76
N LEU A 7 -21.89 18.01 15.01
CA LEU A 7 -21.76 16.58 15.21
C LEU A 7 -21.80 16.24 16.70
N ALA A 8 -22.19 15.01 17.03
CA ALA A 8 -22.09 14.52 18.41
C ALA A 8 -20.63 14.25 18.82
N SER A 9 -19.76 14.04 17.83
CA SER A 9 -18.31 13.92 17.96
C SER A 9 -17.68 14.20 16.59
N THR A 10 -16.56 14.93 16.57
CA THR A 10 -15.75 15.17 15.37
C THR A 10 -14.60 14.16 15.21
N VAL A 11 -14.53 13.14 16.09
CA VAL A 11 -13.52 12.08 15.99
C VAL A 11 -13.68 11.33 14.67
N GLY A 12 -12.57 11.22 13.91
CA GLY A 12 -12.54 10.57 12.60
C GLY A 12 -12.98 11.47 11.43
N VAL A 13 -13.31 12.74 11.70
CA VAL A 13 -13.55 13.76 10.67
C VAL A 13 -12.24 14.47 10.35
N THR A 14 -11.88 14.53 9.07
CA THR A 14 -10.65 15.19 8.59
C THR A 14 -11.00 16.26 7.56
N VAL A 15 -10.42 17.44 7.69
CA VAL A 15 -10.57 18.53 6.71
C VAL A 15 -10.07 18.06 5.34
N GLY A 16 -10.84 18.35 4.29
CA GLY A 16 -10.54 17.95 2.92
C GLY A 16 -10.87 16.50 2.56
N GLN A 17 -11.26 15.65 3.52
CA GLN A 17 -11.70 14.28 3.23
C GLN A 17 -13.21 14.24 3.00
N PRO A 18 -13.71 13.61 1.92
CA PRO A 18 -15.15 13.53 1.66
C PRO A 18 -15.86 12.67 2.72
N LEU A 19 -17.00 13.17 3.19
CA LEU A 19 -17.93 12.49 4.09
C LEU A 19 -19.28 12.36 3.42
N ALA A 20 -20.08 11.36 3.82
CA ALA A 20 -21.46 11.23 3.37
C ALA A 20 -22.42 11.53 4.52
N VAL A 21 -23.37 12.44 4.32
CA VAL A 21 -24.40 12.78 5.31
C VAL A 21 -25.76 12.42 4.75
N VAL A 22 -26.56 11.70 5.54
CA VAL A 22 -27.94 11.37 5.20
C VAL A 22 -28.84 12.52 5.63
N SER A 23 -29.52 13.17 4.70
CA SER A 23 -30.47 14.26 4.93
C SER A 23 -31.74 13.96 4.14
N ASP A 24 -32.92 14.00 4.78
CA ASP A 24 -34.21 13.70 4.14
C ASP A 24 -34.27 12.35 3.39
N GLY A 25 -33.53 11.35 3.87
CA GLY A 25 -33.43 10.03 3.24
C GLY A 25 -32.48 9.96 2.04
N GLU A 26 -31.91 11.08 1.60
CA GLU A 26 -30.88 11.13 0.55
C GLU A 26 -29.47 11.20 1.16
N THR A 27 -28.48 10.62 0.46
CA THR A 27 -27.08 10.67 0.89
C THR A 27 -26.33 11.73 0.09
N HIS A 28 -25.78 12.73 0.78
CA HIS A 28 -24.99 13.79 0.16
C HIS A 28 -23.51 13.65 0.52
N VAL A 29 -22.64 13.69 -0.49
CA VAL A 29 -21.18 13.71 -0.29
C VAL A 29 -20.74 15.16 -0.11
N ILE A 30 -20.08 15.44 1.01
CA ILE A 30 -19.64 16.76 1.42
C ILE A 30 -18.17 16.74 1.83
N THR A 31 -17.50 17.88 1.77
CA THR A 31 -16.11 18.01 2.19
C THR A 31 -16.01 19.02 3.34
N PRO A 32 -15.50 18.65 4.52
CA PRO A 32 -15.21 19.59 5.59
C PRO A 32 -14.09 20.55 5.20
N VAL A 33 -14.26 21.84 5.46
CA VAL A 33 -13.22 22.87 5.25
C VAL A 33 -12.63 23.32 6.58
N ARG A 34 -13.41 23.25 7.66
CA ARG A 34 -12.99 23.66 8.99
C ARG A 34 -13.73 22.87 10.06
N ILE A 35 -13.05 22.60 11.17
CA ILE A 35 -13.60 21.93 12.34
C ILE A 35 -13.29 22.81 13.57
N ASP A 36 -14.32 23.26 14.28
CA ASP A 36 -14.22 24.04 15.52
C ASP A 36 -14.98 23.29 16.63
N GLY A 37 -14.26 22.49 17.41
CA GLY A 37 -14.87 21.60 18.41
C GLY A 37 -15.77 20.55 17.75
N ASP A 38 -17.08 20.62 18.03
CA ASP A 38 -18.11 19.74 17.47
C ASP A 38 -18.76 20.31 16.18
N TYR A 39 -18.36 21.50 15.76
CA TYR A 39 -18.92 22.17 14.58
C TYR A 39 -18.03 21.95 13.36
N VAL A 40 -18.63 21.51 12.26
CA VAL A 40 -17.94 21.23 10.99
C VAL A 40 -18.48 22.17 9.92
N THR A 41 -17.63 23.05 9.40
CA THR A 41 -17.95 23.91 8.26
C THR A 41 -17.72 23.16 6.96
N LEU A 42 -18.70 23.21 6.05
CA LEU A 42 -18.71 22.47 4.80
C LEU A 42 -18.24 23.32 3.62
N ALA A 43 -17.61 22.69 2.63
CA ALA A 43 -17.19 23.33 1.38
C ALA A 43 -18.39 23.74 0.52
N ALA A 44 -19.44 22.94 0.56
CA ALA A 44 -20.71 23.19 -0.11
C ALA A 44 -21.84 23.03 0.89
N THR A 45 -22.81 23.94 0.80
CA THR A 45 -24.01 23.93 1.63
C THR A 45 -24.86 22.71 1.28
N LEU A 46 -25.30 21.96 2.30
CA LEU A 46 -26.28 20.89 2.11
C LEU A 46 -27.62 21.47 1.64
N PRO A 47 -28.35 20.75 0.75
CA PRO A 47 -29.63 21.21 0.22
C PRO A 47 -30.68 21.38 1.34
N SER A 48 -30.70 20.48 2.32
CA SER A 48 -31.52 20.59 3.53
C SER A 48 -30.68 20.56 4.80
N VAL A 49 -31.29 20.90 5.94
CA VAL A 49 -30.65 20.80 7.25
C VAL A 49 -30.87 19.36 7.72
N PRO A 50 -29.81 18.57 7.98
CA PRO A 50 -30.00 17.21 8.47
C PRO A 50 -30.69 17.19 9.83
N ASP A 51 -31.56 16.22 10.03
CA ASP A 51 -32.23 16.00 11.32
C ASP A 51 -31.23 15.63 12.41
N THR A 52 -31.61 15.89 13.67
CA THR A 52 -30.83 15.41 14.82
C THR A 52 -30.81 13.88 14.80
N GLY A 53 -29.61 13.29 14.82
CA GLY A 53 -29.42 11.84 14.69
C GLY A 53 -29.19 11.35 13.25
N ALA A 54 -29.13 12.27 12.27
CA ALA A 54 -28.72 11.97 10.90
C ALA A 54 -27.37 11.24 10.85
N THR A 55 -27.29 10.21 10.01
CA THR A 55 -26.09 9.37 9.90
C THR A 55 -25.01 10.08 9.08
N VAL A 56 -23.81 10.15 9.64
CA VAL A 56 -22.58 10.56 8.95
C VAL A 56 -21.73 9.31 8.67
N LYS A 57 -21.30 9.13 7.42
CA LYS A 57 -20.51 8.00 6.92
C LYS A 57 -19.17 8.49 6.34
N GLY A 58 -18.22 7.56 6.15
CA GLY A 58 -16.91 7.85 5.56
C GLY A 58 -15.86 8.36 6.56
N LEU A 59 -16.06 8.09 7.85
CA LEU A 59 -15.11 8.46 8.89
C LEU A 59 -13.83 7.62 8.79
N ARG A 60 -12.67 8.26 8.97
CA ARG A 60 -11.36 7.60 8.94
C ARG A 60 -10.67 7.74 10.29
N MET A 61 -10.37 6.60 10.92
CA MET A 61 -9.48 6.58 12.09
C MET A 61 -8.03 6.53 11.61
N THR A 62 -7.20 7.43 12.13
CA THR A 62 -5.77 7.50 11.83
C THR A 62 -5.00 7.52 13.14
N ALA A 63 -3.93 6.73 13.23
CA ALA A 63 -3.02 6.70 14.36
C ALA A 63 -1.62 6.92 13.83
N THR A 64 -0.89 7.84 14.45
CA THR A 64 0.53 8.03 14.17
C THR A 64 1.31 7.31 15.27
N VAL A 65 2.04 6.27 14.90
CA VAL A 65 2.93 5.56 15.81
C VAL A 65 4.35 5.98 15.49
N THR A 66 5.03 6.62 16.45
CA THR A 66 6.43 6.98 16.30
C THR A 66 7.28 5.81 16.76
N ALA A 67 8.08 5.23 15.87
CA ALA A 67 9.05 4.20 16.25
C ALA A 67 10.25 4.87 16.93
N VAL A 68 10.61 4.46 18.15
CA VAL A 68 11.75 5.00 18.89
C VAL A 68 13.04 4.30 18.43
N GLY A 69 13.46 4.62 17.20
CA GLY A 69 14.69 4.13 16.61
C GLY A 69 14.69 2.63 16.24
N VAL A 70 15.89 2.06 16.10
CA VAL A 70 16.09 0.69 15.57
C VAL A 70 15.80 -0.43 16.57
N ALA A 71 15.50 -0.11 17.83
CA ALA A 71 15.25 -1.10 18.89
C ALA A 71 13.92 -1.86 18.71
N GLU A 72 12.97 -1.29 17.94
CA GLU A 72 11.65 -1.87 17.70
C GLU A 72 11.49 -2.50 16.31
N LEU A 73 12.59 -2.66 15.55
CA LEU A 73 12.56 -3.31 14.24
C LEU A 73 11.92 -4.70 14.36
N GLY A 74 10.88 -4.95 13.59
CA GLY A 74 10.11 -6.17 13.75
C GLY A 74 8.81 -6.18 12.96
N ALA A 75 8.34 -7.38 12.68
CA ALA A 75 7.02 -7.66 12.12
C ALA A 75 6.12 -8.27 13.19
N GLY A 76 4.82 -8.37 12.92
CA GLY A 76 3.86 -8.95 13.86
C GLY A 76 3.40 -7.97 14.95
N LEU A 77 3.68 -6.68 14.76
CA LEU A 77 2.96 -5.63 15.48
C LEU A 77 1.55 -5.51 14.88
N GLN A 78 0.60 -5.14 15.71
CA GLN A 78 -0.79 -5.01 15.31
C GLN A 78 -1.35 -3.72 15.89
N LEU A 79 -1.96 -2.92 15.02
CA LEU A 79 -2.83 -1.84 15.47
C LEU A 79 -4.20 -2.43 15.76
N GLU A 80 -4.57 -2.42 17.04
CA GLU A 80 -5.90 -2.80 17.49
C GLU A 80 -6.80 -1.57 17.57
N TRP A 81 -7.89 -1.60 16.82
CA TRP A 81 -8.89 -0.55 16.78
C TRP A 81 -10.14 -1.04 17.51
N ARG A 82 -10.41 -0.45 18.66
CA ARG A 82 -11.70 -0.59 19.37
C ARG A 82 -12.50 0.66 19.09
N TYR A 83 -13.67 0.50 18.49
CA TYR A 83 -14.56 1.62 18.17
C TYR A 83 -15.97 1.30 18.62
N ASN A 84 -16.74 2.33 18.96
CA ASN A 84 -18.17 2.20 19.18
C ASN A 84 -18.87 2.89 18.02
N ASN A 85 -19.77 2.19 17.33
CA ASN A 85 -20.72 2.81 16.43
C ASN A 85 -22.07 2.98 17.16
N ALA A 86 -23.06 3.58 16.49
CA ALA A 86 -24.36 3.87 17.11
C ALA A 86 -25.13 2.62 17.60
N THR A 87 -24.78 1.42 17.13
CA THR A 87 -25.52 0.19 17.41
C THR A 87 -24.71 -0.87 18.16
N ALA A 88 -23.38 -0.81 18.14
CA ALA A 88 -22.49 -1.81 18.74
C ALA A 88 -21.04 -1.31 18.90
N ALA A 89 -20.30 -1.98 19.80
CA ALA A 89 -18.85 -1.96 19.78
C ALA A 89 -18.32 -2.81 18.62
N GLY A 90 -17.27 -2.32 17.96
CA GLY A 90 -16.55 -2.99 16.89
C GLY A 90 -15.06 -3.12 17.22
N TYR A 91 -14.44 -4.11 16.59
CA TYR A 91 -13.03 -4.41 16.73
C TYR A 91 -12.44 -4.66 15.35
N ALA A 92 -11.34 -3.99 15.05
CA ALA A 92 -10.57 -4.22 13.83
C ALA A 92 -9.09 -4.28 14.15
N THR A 93 -8.35 -5.04 13.37
CA THR A 93 -6.90 -5.14 13.54
C THR A 93 -6.17 -4.98 12.23
N GLN A 94 -5.03 -4.32 12.28
CA GLN A 94 -4.15 -4.13 11.13
C GLN A 94 -2.73 -4.56 11.49
N GLU A 95 -2.17 -5.51 10.74
CA GLU A 95 -0.74 -5.85 10.87
C GLU A 95 0.13 -4.68 10.43
N VAL A 96 1.16 -4.41 11.22
CA VAL A 96 2.19 -3.41 10.92
C VAL A 96 3.58 -3.97 11.23
N ALA A 97 4.60 -3.31 10.69
CA ALA A 97 5.99 -3.63 10.94
C ALA A 97 6.79 -2.35 11.09
N VAL A 98 7.78 -2.37 11.98
CA VAL A 98 8.82 -1.32 12.02
C VAL A 98 9.97 -1.79 11.14
N VAL A 99 10.24 -1.00 10.11
CA VAL A 99 11.20 -1.31 9.06
C VAL A 99 12.40 -0.38 9.14
N ARG A 100 13.58 -0.87 8.72
CA ARG A 100 14.77 -0.02 8.64
C ARG A 100 14.71 0.91 7.43
N TRP A 101 14.09 0.43 6.36
CA TRP A 101 13.94 1.15 5.10
C TRP A 101 12.46 1.12 4.72
N LEU A 102 11.90 2.28 4.41
CA LEU A 102 10.58 2.33 3.81
C LEU A 102 10.66 1.63 2.45
N TRP A 103 9.75 0.70 2.20
CA TRP A 103 9.66 0.05 0.91
C TRP A 103 9.25 1.09 -0.14
N GLN A 104 10.16 1.37 -1.06
CA GLN A 104 9.91 2.15 -2.27
C GLN A 104 9.89 1.20 -3.47
N GLN A 105 9.30 1.65 -4.58
CA GLN A 105 9.34 0.88 -5.82
C GLN A 105 10.82 0.66 -6.22
N PRO A 106 11.28 -0.60 -6.42
CA PRO A 106 12.66 -0.87 -6.78
C PRO A 106 13.09 -0.35 -8.16
N ILE A 107 12.11 0.03 -9.00
CA ILE A 107 12.30 0.69 -10.28
C ILE A 107 11.19 1.72 -10.48
N THR A 108 11.55 2.88 -11.02
CA THR A 108 10.67 4.04 -11.22
C THR A 108 10.18 4.13 -12.67
N ALA A 109 9.09 4.86 -12.91
CA ALA A 109 8.61 5.14 -14.26
C ALA A 109 9.66 5.87 -15.13
N ALA A 110 10.51 6.71 -14.53
CA ALA A 110 11.59 7.39 -15.23
C ALA A 110 12.64 6.41 -15.76
N GLU A 111 13.03 5.42 -14.94
CA GLU A 111 13.96 4.36 -15.36
C GLU A 111 13.35 3.46 -16.44
N ILE A 112 12.03 3.21 -16.40
CA ILE A 112 11.32 2.50 -17.47
C ILE A 112 11.35 3.31 -18.78
N ALA A 113 11.13 4.63 -18.70
CA ALA A 113 11.19 5.51 -19.88
C ALA A 113 12.60 5.53 -20.49
N GLU A 114 13.63 5.58 -19.65
CA GLU A 114 15.03 5.48 -20.09
C GLU A 114 15.30 4.12 -20.75
N LEU A 115 14.86 3.02 -20.15
CA LEU A 115 15.01 1.67 -20.71
C LEU A 115 14.33 1.56 -22.09
N LEU A 116 13.12 2.08 -22.24
CA LEU A 116 12.39 2.12 -23.51
C LEU A 116 13.14 2.92 -24.58
N GLY A 117 13.68 4.09 -24.22
CA GLY A 117 14.42 4.94 -25.14
C GLY A 117 15.76 4.35 -25.57
N VAL A 118 16.55 3.85 -24.61
CA VAL A 118 17.92 3.39 -24.86
C VAL A 118 17.94 1.99 -25.48
N VAL A 119 17.18 1.04 -24.93
CA VAL A 119 17.26 -0.37 -25.33
C VAL A 119 16.28 -0.71 -26.42
N TYR A 120 15.03 -0.28 -26.28
CA TYR A 120 13.94 -0.63 -27.19
C TYR A 120 13.71 0.42 -28.29
N GLN A 121 14.44 1.54 -28.26
CA GLN A 121 14.37 2.63 -29.23
C GLN A 121 12.91 3.09 -29.46
N THR A 122 12.13 3.17 -28.38
CA THR A 122 10.72 3.53 -28.42
C THR A 122 10.36 4.49 -27.28
N THR A 123 9.19 5.10 -27.37
CA THR A 123 8.68 6.05 -26.37
C THR A 123 7.23 5.72 -26.05
N ARG A 124 6.88 5.81 -24.76
CA ARG A 124 5.52 5.56 -24.25
C ARG A 124 5.11 6.69 -23.31
N SER A 125 3.81 6.75 -23.02
CA SER A 125 3.27 7.75 -22.08
C SER A 125 3.79 7.53 -20.66
N PRO A 126 3.84 8.58 -19.83
CA PRO A 126 4.16 8.44 -18.40
C PRO A 126 3.29 7.40 -17.69
N ASP A 127 1.98 7.39 -17.94
CA ASP A 127 1.04 6.43 -17.35
C ASP A 127 1.37 4.98 -17.73
N PHE A 128 1.84 4.75 -18.96
CA PHE A 128 2.29 3.43 -19.37
C PHE A 128 3.52 3.02 -18.57
N CYS A 129 4.51 3.90 -18.44
CA CYS A 129 5.74 3.62 -17.68
C CYS A 129 5.45 3.36 -16.19
N GLU A 130 4.55 4.12 -15.57
CA GLU A 130 4.08 3.88 -14.19
C GLU A 130 3.39 2.51 -14.07
N GLY A 131 2.52 2.16 -15.03
CA GLY A 131 1.87 0.85 -15.05
C GLY A 131 2.87 -0.32 -15.15
N ILE A 132 4.01 -0.12 -15.83
CA ILE A 132 5.08 -1.11 -15.88
C ILE A 132 5.83 -1.18 -14.54
N SER A 133 6.25 -0.04 -13.96
CA SER A 133 6.97 -0.02 -12.67
C SER A 133 6.15 -0.63 -11.53
N GLU A 134 4.84 -0.34 -11.49
CA GLU A 134 3.90 -0.94 -10.53
C GLU A 134 3.81 -2.46 -10.72
N ARG A 135 3.64 -2.94 -11.95
CA ARG A 135 3.57 -4.39 -12.24
C ARG A 135 4.85 -5.11 -11.83
N VAL A 136 6.03 -4.54 -12.10
CA VAL A 136 7.31 -5.09 -11.65
C VAL A 136 7.38 -5.14 -10.12
N SER A 137 7.06 -4.03 -9.46
CA SER A 137 7.07 -3.93 -8.00
C SER A 137 6.12 -4.94 -7.35
N ASN A 138 4.94 -5.15 -7.93
CA ASN A 138 3.95 -6.11 -7.46
C ASN A 138 4.44 -7.56 -7.66
N LYS A 139 5.09 -7.87 -8.80
CA LYS A 139 5.70 -9.20 -9.03
C LYS A 139 6.79 -9.49 -8.01
N ILE A 140 7.67 -8.53 -7.72
CA ILE A 140 8.71 -8.65 -6.69
C ILE A 140 8.07 -8.90 -5.32
N ARG A 141 7.09 -8.07 -4.93
CA ARG A 141 6.41 -8.20 -3.63
C ARG A 141 5.75 -9.57 -3.48
N ALA A 142 4.96 -10.00 -4.47
CA ALA A 142 4.27 -11.28 -4.43
C ALA A 142 5.25 -12.46 -4.37
N ALA A 143 6.35 -12.40 -5.11
CA ALA A 143 7.34 -13.47 -5.12
C ALA A 143 8.13 -13.52 -3.79
N ILE A 144 8.38 -12.37 -3.14
CA ILE A 144 8.97 -12.36 -1.80
C ILE A 144 7.98 -12.90 -0.75
N GLU A 145 6.70 -12.50 -0.81
CA GLU A 145 5.67 -12.99 0.10
C GLU A 145 5.52 -14.52 0.04
N GLN A 146 5.67 -15.12 -1.15
CA GLN A 146 5.67 -16.58 -1.33
C GLN A 146 6.82 -17.30 -0.61
N THR A 147 7.91 -16.61 -0.29
CA THR A 147 9.00 -17.22 0.49
C THR A 147 8.58 -17.49 1.95
N GLY A 148 7.44 -16.95 2.38
CA GLY A 148 6.99 -16.97 3.78
C GLY A 148 7.85 -16.11 4.71
N ARG A 149 8.90 -15.49 4.17
CA ARG A 149 9.78 -14.55 4.86
C ARG A 149 9.38 -13.14 4.46
N ARG A 150 9.77 -12.15 5.28
CA ARG A 150 9.50 -10.73 5.01
C ARG A 150 10.78 -9.92 4.79
N PRO A 151 11.73 -10.33 3.91
CA PRO A 151 13.01 -9.66 3.75
C PRO A 151 12.87 -8.23 3.21
N TYR A 152 11.79 -7.92 2.46
CA TYR A 152 11.49 -6.55 2.02
C TYR A 152 11.20 -5.58 3.17
N LEU A 153 10.85 -6.08 4.38
CA LEU A 153 10.67 -5.25 5.56
C LEU A 153 12.00 -4.80 6.19
N TYR A 154 13.11 -5.47 5.85
CA TYR A 154 14.41 -5.24 6.48
C TYR A 154 15.51 -4.88 5.48
N ALA A 155 15.24 -5.03 4.19
CA ALA A 155 16.14 -4.70 3.10
C ALA A 155 15.83 -3.33 2.48
N SER A 156 16.87 -2.66 1.99
CA SER A 156 16.72 -1.52 1.09
C SER A 156 16.13 -2.00 -0.25
N PRO A 157 15.25 -1.21 -0.90
CA PRO A 157 14.77 -1.47 -2.27
C PRO A 157 15.92 -1.69 -3.27
N SER A 158 17.08 -1.08 -3.04
CA SER A 158 18.29 -1.24 -3.87
C SER A 158 18.79 -2.68 -3.95
N ALA A 159 18.49 -3.54 -2.97
CA ALA A 159 18.82 -4.96 -3.00
C ALA A 159 18.08 -5.72 -4.11
N PHE A 160 17.03 -5.12 -4.67
CA PHE A 160 16.20 -5.69 -5.73
C PHE A 160 16.40 -4.97 -7.07
N ALA A 161 17.40 -4.09 -7.21
CA ALA A 161 17.60 -3.31 -8.44
C ALA A 161 17.81 -4.21 -9.67
N GLU A 162 18.66 -5.24 -9.57
CA GLU A 162 18.89 -6.18 -10.68
C GLU A 162 17.63 -7.00 -11.00
N VAL A 163 16.93 -7.47 -9.96
CA VAL A 163 15.64 -8.17 -10.08
C VAL A 163 14.62 -7.29 -10.79
N ALA A 164 14.57 -6.00 -10.48
CA ALA A 164 13.65 -5.04 -11.06
C ALA A 164 13.98 -4.73 -12.53
N GLN A 165 15.26 -4.63 -12.89
CA GLN A 165 15.69 -4.48 -14.28
C GLN A 165 15.29 -5.68 -15.14
N ILE A 166 15.49 -6.91 -14.64
CA ILE A 166 15.03 -8.12 -15.33
C ILE A 166 13.50 -8.17 -15.39
N GLY A 167 12.83 -7.83 -14.29
CA GLY A 167 11.38 -7.77 -14.19
C GLY A 167 10.76 -6.77 -15.17
N ALA A 168 11.40 -5.62 -15.38
CA ALA A 168 10.97 -4.64 -16.38
C ALA A 168 10.98 -5.21 -17.79
N ARG A 169 12.06 -5.91 -18.18
CA ARG A 169 12.14 -6.58 -19.49
C ARG A 169 11.10 -7.67 -19.64
N TRP A 170 10.82 -8.42 -18.57
CA TRP A 170 9.73 -9.40 -18.55
C TRP A 170 8.37 -8.75 -18.78
N VAL A 171 8.02 -7.73 -18.00
CA VAL A 171 6.71 -7.05 -18.08
C VAL A 171 6.53 -6.35 -19.44
N LEU A 172 7.60 -5.76 -19.98
CA LEU A 172 7.60 -5.18 -21.33
C LEU A 172 7.35 -6.26 -22.38
N ALA A 173 7.99 -7.43 -22.28
CA ALA A 173 7.75 -8.54 -23.19
C ALA A 173 6.30 -9.08 -23.09
N GLU A 174 5.71 -9.15 -21.89
CA GLU A 174 4.28 -9.45 -21.71
C GLU A 174 3.37 -8.40 -22.39
N SER A 175 3.86 -7.16 -22.51
CA SER A 175 3.19 -6.05 -23.20
C SER A 175 3.58 -5.94 -24.68
N ASN A 176 4.08 -7.01 -25.30
CA ASN A 176 4.53 -7.08 -26.70
C ASN A 176 5.66 -6.09 -27.06
N ILE A 177 6.48 -5.70 -26.09
CA ILE A 177 7.68 -4.88 -26.28
C ILE A 177 8.89 -5.76 -25.95
N GLY A 178 9.59 -6.22 -26.99
CA GLY A 178 10.77 -7.07 -26.86
C GLY A 178 11.84 -6.68 -27.87
N LEU A 179 13.07 -7.12 -27.62
CA LEU A 179 14.09 -7.14 -28.66
C LEU A 179 13.70 -8.18 -29.72
N VAL A 180 14.19 -8.00 -30.95
CA VAL A 180 13.84 -8.84 -32.11
C VAL A 180 13.92 -10.33 -31.76
N GLY A 181 12.86 -11.10 -32.00
CA GLY A 181 12.80 -12.54 -31.70
C GLY A 181 11.41 -13.06 -31.35
N ASP A 182 11.36 -14.29 -30.84
CA ASP A 182 10.14 -14.96 -30.35
C ASP A 182 9.77 -14.43 -28.95
N LEU A 183 8.75 -13.56 -28.88
CA LEU A 183 8.28 -12.92 -27.64
C LEU A 183 7.91 -13.94 -26.54
N PRO A 184 7.13 -15.01 -26.83
CA PRO A 184 6.92 -16.12 -25.89
C PRO A 184 8.18 -16.75 -25.31
N ALA A 185 9.25 -16.90 -26.11
CA ALA A 185 10.53 -17.42 -25.63
C ALA A 185 11.21 -16.41 -24.69
N LEU A 186 11.24 -15.13 -25.05
CA LEU A 186 11.78 -14.05 -24.22
C LEU A 186 11.05 -13.92 -22.87
N VAL A 187 9.72 -13.99 -22.87
CA VAL A 187 8.92 -13.98 -21.63
C VAL A 187 9.34 -15.11 -20.70
N ARG A 188 9.56 -16.30 -21.26
CA ARG A 188 9.99 -17.47 -20.48
C ARG A 188 11.39 -17.28 -19.91
N GLU A 189 12.32 -16.82 -20.73
CA GLU A 189 13.71 -16.54 -20.34
C GLU A 189 13.78 -15.49 -19.23
N TYR A 190 13.13 -14.33 -19.42
CA TYR A 190 13.13 -13.28 -18.41
C TYR A 190 12.44 -13.71 -17.12
N ARG A 191 11.38 -14.52 -17.19
CA ARG A 191 10.74 -15.09 -15.99
C ARG A 191 11.69 -16.01 -15.24
N PHE A 192 12.47 -16.84 -15.93
CA PHE A 192 13.48 -17.69 -15.28
C PHE A 192 14.60 -16.85 -14.65
N ALA A 193 15.14 -15.88 -15.39
CA ALA A 193 16.18 -14.98 -14.89
C ALA A 193 15.68 -14.16 -13.68
N PHE A 194 14.43 -13.69 -13.71
CA PHE A 194 13.81 -12.97 -12.60
C PHE A 194 13.76 -13.83 -11.33
N ASN A 195 13.33 -15.09 -11.45
CA ASN A 195 13.24 -16.00 -10.30
C ASN A 195 14.61 -16.39 -9.77
N ASP A 196 15.61 -16.60 -10.64
CA ASP A 196 16.99 -16.90 -10.23
C ASP A 196 17.60 -15.71 -9.48
N GLU A 197 17.49 -14.51 -10.04
CA GLU A 197 18.06 -13.30 -9.42
C GLU A 197 17.32 -12.93 -8.12
N LEU A 198 16.00 -13.11 -8.08
CA LEU A 198 15.25 -12.95 -6.84
C LEU A 198 15.71 -13.94 -5.77
N THR A 199 16.01 -15.18 -6.14
CA THR A 199 16.51 -16.19 -5.20
C THR A 199 17.87 -15.79 -4.63
N LYS A 200 18.78 -15.27 -5.47
CA LYS A 200 20.07 -14.72 -5.02
C LYS A 200 19.91 -13.52 -4.10
N ALA A 201 19.07 -12.55 -4.49
CA ALA A 201 18.78 -11.38 -3.68
C ALA A 201 18.24 -11.80 -2.30
N VAL A 202 17.20 -12.64 -2.26
CA VAL A 202 16.63 -13.16 -1.00
C VAL A 202 17.65 -13.97 -0.19
N ALA A 203 18.49 -14.77 -0.83
CA ALA A 203 19.55 -15.52 -0.14
C ALA A 203 20.60 -14.59 0.50
N GLY A 204 21.02 -13.54 -0.21
CA GLY A 204 21.91 -12.50 0.31
C GLY A 204 21.29 -11.69 1.44
N LEU A 205 19.95 -11.54 1.42
CA LEU A 205 19.20 -10.83 2.45
C LEU A 205 18.97 -11.63 3.73
N ARG A 206 19.34 -12.92 3.79
CA ARG A 206 19.19 -13.73 5.02
C ARG A 206 19.86 -13.08 6.23
N GLY A 207 20.92 -12.30 6.05
CA GLY A 207 21.54 -11.54 7.14
C GLY A 207 20.64 -10.47 7.79
N TYR A 208 19.58 -10.02 7.11
CA TYR A 208 18.61 -9.05 7.64
C TYR A 208 17.41 -9.69 8.34
N ASP A 209 17.19 -11.01 8.14
CA ASP A 209 16.28 -11.81 8.98
C ASP A 209 16.88 -12.06 10.38
N ALA A 210 18.11 -11.62 10.60
CA ALA A 210 18.78 -11.71 11.88
C ALA A 210 18.28 -10.63 12.84
N THR A 211 18.03 -11.00 14.09
CA THR A 211 17.79 -10.04 15.18
C THR A 211 18.96 -9.07 15.31
N ALA A 212 18.82 -8.01 16.14
CA ALA A 212 19.90 -7.07 16.43
C ALA A 212 21.22 -7.76 16.91
N GLU A 213 21.12 -9.01 17.37
CA GLU A 213 22.23 -9.87 17.84
C GLU A 213 22.81 -10.79 16.74
N GLY A 214 22.36 -10.66 15.49
CA GLY A 214 22.85 -11.47 14.36
C GLY A 214 22.29 -12.90 14.32
N ARG A 215 21.24 -13.21 15.08
CA ARG A 215 20.58 -14.53 15.08
C ARG A 215 19.39 -14.56 14.15
N LEU A 216 19.37 -15.52 13.22
CA LEU A 216 18.20 -15.78 12.37
C LEU A 216 17.06 -16.31 13.23
N ASP A 217 15.94 -15.59 13.29
CA ASP A 217 14.74 -16.11 13.94
C ASP A 217 14.21 -17.32 13.15
N GLN A 218 13.89 -18.40 13.86
CA GLN A 218 13.18 -19.51 13.24
C GLN A 218 11.80 -19.01 12.78
N PRO A 219 11.33 -19.39 11.59
CA PRO A 219 10.04 -18.94 11.10
C PRO A 219 8.95 -19.41 12.06
N LYS A 220 8.42 -18.49 12.87
CA LYS A 220 7.14 -18.69 13.54
C LYS A 220 6.12 -18.77 12.42
N ARG A 221 5.64 -19.98 12.10
CA ARG A 221 4.49 -20.18 11.21
C ARG A 221 3.35 -19.29 11.71
N SER A 222 3.12 -18.16 11.05
CA SER A 222 1.88 -17.43 11.19
C SER A 222 0.81 -18.30 10.55
N VAL A 223 0.01 -18.96 11.38
CA VAL A 223 -1.22 -19.60 10.94
C VAL A 223 -2.08 -18.48 10.36
N ILE A 224 -2.19 -18.42 9.04
CA ILE A 224 -3.13 -17.55 8.35
C ILE A 224 -4.52 -18.10 8.70
N SER A 225 -5.16 -17.56 9.74
CA SER A 225 -6.59 -17.70 9.92
C SER A 225 -7.26 -16.61 9.10
N ILE A 226 -7.68 -16.97 7.88
CA ILE A 226 -8.68 -16.19 7.13
C ILE A 226 -10.01 -16.43 7.87
N PRO A 227 -10.63 -15.42 8.50
CA PRO A 227 -12.01 -15.56 8.92
C PRO A 227 -12.85 -15.45 7.65
N THR A 228 -13.31 -16.59 7.13
CA THR A 228 -14.45 -16.62 6.23
C THR A 228 -15.69 -16.28 7.06
N SER A 229 -16.15 -15.02 6.97
CA SER A 229 -17.49 -14.67 7.42
C SER A 229 -18.50 -15.42 6.54
N ARG A 230 -19.34 -16.24 7.19
CA ARG A 230 -20.61 -16.71 6.62
C ARG A 230 -21.67 -15.64 6.77
#